data_AF-A0A1H2GTI3-F1
#
_entry.id   AF-A0A1H2GTI3-F1
#
_cell.length_a   1.000
_cell.length_b   1.000
_cell.length_c   1.000
_cell.angle_alpha   90.00
_cell.angle_beta   90.00
_cell.angle_gamma   90.00
#
_symmetry.space_group_name_H-M   'P 1'
#
loop_
_entity.id
_entity.type
_entity.pdbx_description
1 polymer ?
#
loop_
_entity_poly.entity_id
_entity_poly.type
_entity_poly.pdbx_seq_one_letter_code
_entity_poly.pdbx_strand_id
1 'polypeptide(L)'
;MPRAFVSEPLLPLEGSFDTALMSRGEPGVPRRFRWRDREWTVAEVLDSRREFGDCSHGSGERYVRKHRYRIRTVEGWVLLVDFKRTFGRGQVTSARTRWRVFSIEEQPEDEGTRKGWPSG
;
A
#
# COMPACT_ATOMS: atom_id res chain seq x y z
N MET A 1 6.30 5.66 -18.98
CA MET A 1 5.15 4.85 -18.54
C MET A 1 4.23 5.73 -17.71
N PRO A 2 2.90 5.69 -17.94
CA PRO A 2 1.99 6.59 -17.25
C PRO A 2 1.80 6.13 -15.81
N ARG A 3 2.37 6.88 -14.87
CA ARG A 3 2.01 6.80 -13.46
C ARG A 3 0.80 7.69 -13.23
N ALA A 4 -0.33 7.10 -12.83
CA ALA A 4 -1.53 7.86 -12.52
C ALA A 4 -1.59 8.17 -11.01
N PHE A 5 -1.69 9.46 -10.66
CA PHE A 5 -1.97 9.89 -9.31
C PHE A 5 -3.48 9.93 -9.06
N VAL A 6 -3.93 9.26 -8.00
CA VAL A 6 -5.37 9.08 -7.72
C VAL A 6 -5.76 9.51 -6.31
N SER A 7 -4.95 9.21 -5.30
CA SER A 7 -5.22 9.54 -3.88
C SER A 7 -6.63 9.14 -3.42
N GLU A 8 -7.09 7.94 -3.78
CA GLU A 8 -8.46 7.47 -3.51
C GLU A 8 -8.50 6.47 -2.35
N PRO A 9 -9.61 6.38 -1.60
CA PRO A 9 -9.74 5.39 -0.53
C PRO A 9 -9.77 3.97 -1.08
N LEU A 10 -9.14 3.05 -0.34
CA LEU A 10 -9.30 1.61 -0.56
C LEU A 10 -9.90 0.96 0.69
N LEU A 11 -10.55 -0.18 0.46
CA LEU A 11 -11.28 -0.93 1.48
C LEU A 11 -10.63 -2.28 1.69
N PRO A 12 -9.92 -2.52 2.80
CA PRO A 12 -9.45 -3.85 3.14
C PRO A 12 -10.63 -4.82 3.21
N LEU A 13 -10.50 -6.00 2.60
CA LEU A 13 -11.48 -7.08 2.77
C LEU A 13 -11.19 -7.84 4.08
N GLU A 14 -12.24 -8.31 4.76
CA GLU A 14 -12.12 -8.96 6.07
C GLU A 14 -11.20 -10.20 6.04
N GLY A 15 -10.45 -10.41 7.13
CA GLY A 15 -9.54 -11.56 7.26
C GLY A 15 -8.32 -11.53 6.32
N SER A 16 -8.07 -10.43 5.61
CA SER A 16 -7.01 -10.36 4.60
C SER A 16 -5.67 -9.80 5.10
N PHE A 17 -5.52 -9.40 6.36
CA PHE A 17 -4.28 -8.75 6.78
C PHE A 17 -3.10 -9.73 6.87
N ASP A 18 -1.96 -9.32 6.32
CA ASP A 18 -0.72 -10.06 6.48
C ASP A 18 -0.21 -9.91 7.93
N THR A 19 -0.22 -11.03 8.66
CA THR A 19 0.20 -11.09 10.07
C THR A 19 1.72 -11.07 10.24
N ALA A 20 2.50 -11.31 9.19
CA ALA A 20 3.96 -11.33 9.27
C ALA A 20 4.55 -9.96 9.65
N LEU A 21 3.91 -8.87 9.23
CA LEU A 21 4.34 -7.49 9.55
C LEU A 21 3.93 -7.03 10.96
N MET A 22 2.90 -7.66 11.55
CA MET A 22 2.37 -7.26 12.86
C MET A 22 3.37 -7.49 13.99
N SER A 23 4.28 -8.47 13.85
CA SER A 23 5.36 -8.74 14.82
C SER A 23 6.38 -7.61 14.93
N ARG A 24 6.41 -6.65 13.98
CA ARG A 24 7.34 -5.51 13.96
C ARG A 24 6.68 -4.17 14.35
N GLY A 25 5.43 -4.19 14.82
CA GLY A 25 4.67 -2.98 15.16
C GLY A 25 4.19 -2.18 13.94
N GLU A 26 4.23 -2.80 12.76
CA GLU A 26 3.68 -2.26 11.52
C GLU A 26 2.25 -2.77 11.30
N PRO A 27 1.34 -1.94 10.74
CA PRO A 27 0.05 -2.45 10.31
C PRO A 27 0.27 -3.48 9.19
N GLY A 28 -0.36 -4.65 9.32
CA GLY A 28 -0.39 -5.63 8.24
C GLY A 28 -0.99 -5.00 6.99
N VAL A 29 -0.33 -5.17 5.84
CA VAL A 29 -0.91 -4.78 4.55
C VAL A 29 -2.07 -5.72 4.25
N PRO A 30 -3.24 -5.22 3.79
CA PRO A 30 -4.31 -6.11 3.33
C PRO A 30 -3.84 -6.92 2.13
N ARG A 31 -3.89 -8.25 2.23
CA ARG A 31 -3.66 -9.18 1.12
C ARG A 31 -4.74 -9.03 0.03
N ARG A 32 -5.94 -8.56 0.40
CA ARG A 32 -7.04 -8.26 -0.52
C ARG A 32 -7.74 -6.97 -0.12
N PHE A 33 -8.09 -6.16 -1.12
CA PHE A 33 -8.85 -4.94 -0.90
C PHE A 33 -9.71 -4.60 -2.11
N ARG A 34 -10.75 -3.80 -1.88
CA ARG A 34 -11.54 -3.18 -2.94
C ARG A 34 -11.10 -1.73 -3.14
N TRP A 35 -10.81 -1.37 -4.38
CA TRP A 35 -10.51 0.00 -4.78
C TRP A 35 -11.28 0.30 -6.07
N ARG A 36 -12.07 1.39 -6.04
CA ARG A 36 -13.15 1.64 -7.00
C ARG A 36 -14.10 0.44 -7.04
N ASP A 37 -14.53 0.02 -8.22
CA ASP A 37 -15.45 -1.09 -8.44
C ASP A 37 -14.74 -2.43 -8.64
N ARG A 38 -13.44 -2.52 -8.29
CA ARG A 38 -12.62 -3.72 -8.49
C ARG A 38 -11.99 -4.22 -7.19
N GLU A 39 -11.93 -5.55 -7.06
CA GLU A 39 -11.12 -6.24 -6.05
C GLU A 39 -9.71 -6.48 -6.56
N TRP A 40 -8.75 -6.27 -5.67
CA TRP A 40 -7.33 -6.40 -5.93
C TRP A 40 -6.72 -7.37 -4.92
N THR A 41 -5.83 -8.23 -5.42
CA THR A 41 -5.06 -9.16 -4.59
C THR A 41 -3.60 -8.75 -4.61
N VAL A 42 -3.02 -8.56 -3.42
CA VAL A 42 -1.59 -8.27 -3.25
C VAL A 42 -0.82 -9.56 -3.44
N ALA A 43 0.07 -9.57 -4.43
CA ALA A 43 1.03 -10.64 -4.64
C ALA A 43 2.24 -10.47 -3.70
N GLU A 44 2.72 -9.23 -3.56
CA GLU A 44 3.97 -8.95 -2.86
C GLU A 44 4.02 -7.50 -2.35
N VAL A 45 4.67 -7.29 -1.20
CA VAL A 45 5.07 -5.96 -0.74
C VAL A 45 6.50 -5.71 -1.22
N LEU A 46 6.67 -4.81 -2.18
CA LEU A 46 7.97 -4.47 -2.79
C LEU A 46 8.80 -3.56 -1.90
N ASP A 47 8.16 -2.65 -1.17
CA ASP A 47 8.83 -1.70 -0.27
C ASP A 47 7.88 -1.19 0.82
N SER A 48 8.43 -0.87 2.00
CA SER A 48 7.69 -0.35 3.15
C SER A 48 8.45 0.81 3.79
N ARG A 49 7.81 1.98 3.88
CA ARG A 49 8.42 3.19 4.44
C ARG A 49 7.51 3.84 5.47
N ARG A 50 8.12 4.31 6.56
CA ARG A 50 7.44 5.10 7.59
C ARG A 50 7.71 6.58 7.33
N GLU A 51 6.65 7.37 7.31
CA GLU A 51 6.75 8.82 7.23
C GLU A 51 6.49 9.40 8.63
N PHE A 52 7.51 10.03 9.21
CA PHE A 52 7.43 10.73 10.49
C PHE A 52 6.83 12.13 10.27
N GLY A 53 6.08 12.63 11.24
CA GLY A 53 5.69 14.04 11.27
C GLY A 53 6.71 14.86 12.04
N ASP A 54 6.99 16.08 11.58
CA ASP A 54 7.67 17.08 12.39
C ASP A 54 6.68 17.66 13.41
N CYS A 55 7.13 17.81 14.66
CA CYS A 55 6.40 18.51 15.70
C CYS A 55 6.45 20.01 15.45
N SER A 56 5.29 20.65 15.31
CA SER A 56 5.19 22.12 15.29
C SER A 56 5.22 22.76 16.69
N HIS A 57 5.31 21.98 17.78
CA HIS A 57 5.37 22.50 19.16
C HIS A 57 6.36 21.68 19.99
N GLY A 58 7.60 22.17 20.13
CA GLY A 58 8.45 22.09 21.34
C GLY A 58 8.74 20.78 22.10
N SER A 59 8.17 19.62 21.76
CA SER A 59 8.52 18.33 22.37
C SER A 59 9.18 17.43 21.32
N GLY A 60 10.34 16.85 21.66
CA GLY A 60 11.15 16.01 20.74
C GLY A 60 10.52 14.66 20.36
N GLU A 61 9.20 14.52 20.44
CA GLU A 61 8.46 13.29 20.15
C GLU A 61 8.20 13.12 18.64
N ARG A 62 8.86 12.15 18.00
CA ARG A 62 8.66 11.87 16.56
C ARG A 62 7.53 10.86 16.37
N TYR A 63 6.31 11.33 16.10
CA TYR A 63 5.18 10.44 15.81
C TYR A 63 5.18 9.97 14.35
N VAL A 64 5.05 8.66 14.12
CA VAL A 64 4.80 8.10 12.78
C VAL A 64 3.38 8.47 12.36
N ARG A 65 3.24 9.45 11.45
CA ARG A 65 1.93 9.92 10.96
C ARG A 65 1.35 8.98 9.91
N LYS A 66 2.20 8.29 9.16
CA LYS A 66 1.80 7.56 7.96
C LYS A 66 2.76 6.42 7.65
N HIS A 67 2.21 5.29 7.24
CA HIS A 67 2.96 4.20 6.61
C HIS A 67 2.66 4.21 5.11
N ARG A 68 3.67 3.96 4.29
CA ARG A 68 3.54 3.85 2.85
C ARG A 68 4.10 2.52 2.40
N TYR A 69 3.35 1.85 1.53
CA TYR A 69 3.69 0.54 0.98
C TYR A 69 3.69 0.63 -0.53
N ARG A 70 4.73 0.10 -1.15
CA ARG A 70 4.74 -0.21 -2.58
C ARG A 70 4.38 -1.68 -2.71
N ILE A 71 3.25 -1.98 -3.36
CA ILE A 71 2.73 -3.34 -3.49
C ILE A 71 2.65 -3.73 -4.96
N ARG A 72 2.85 -5.02 -5.24
CA ARG A 72 2.57 -5.65 -6.52
C ARG A 72 1.28 -6.44 -6.41
N THR A 73 0.39 -6.32 -7.39
CA THR A 73 -0.84 -7.11 -7.48
C THR A 73 -0.61 -8.37 -8.29
N VAL A 74 -1.50 -9.35 -8.16
CA VAL A 74 -1.45 -10.60 -8.95
C VAL A 74 -1.54 -10.34 -10.46
N GLU A 75 -2.18 -9.24 -10.86
CA GLU A 75 -2.30 -8.81 -12.26
C GLU A 75 -1.12 -7.95 -12.74
N GLY A 76 -0.04 -7.85 -11.97
CA GLY A 76 1.19 -7.15 -12.36
C GLY A 76 1.17 -5.64 -12.16
N TRP A 77 0.12 -5.07 -11.54
CA TRP A 77 0.09 -3.64 -11.24
C TRP A 77 0.91 -3.33 -10.01
N VAL A 78 1.57 -2.17 -10.02
CA VAL A 78 2.25 -1.62 -8.85
C VAL A 78 1.45 -0.47 -8.30
N LEU A 79 1.03 -0.60 -7.04
CA LEU A 79 0.31 0.45 -6.33
C LEU A 79 1.17 1.00 -5.22
N LEU A 80 1.15 2.33 -5.09
CA LEU A 80 1.65 3.02 -3.91
C LEU A 80 0.46 3.26 -2.99
N VAL A 81 0.47 2.62 -1.83
CA VAL A 81 -0.63 2.64 -0.87
C VAL A 81 -0.18 3.30 0.42
N ASP A 82 -1.06 4.11 0.97
CA ASP A 82 -0.84 4.87 2.19
C ASP A 82 -1.79 4.42 3.29
N PHE A 83 -1.24 4.21 4.49
CA PHE A 83 -1.97 4.02 5.72
C PHE A 83 -1.75 5.19 6.67
N LYS A 84 -2.82 5.90 7.03
CA LYS A 84 -2.80 6.97 8.02
C LYS A 84 -3.11 6.41 9.42
N ARG A 85 -2.22 6.65 10.38
CA ARG A 85 -2.49 6.41 11.80
C ARG A 85 -3.40 7.53 12.32
N THR A 86 -4.42 7.18 13.10
CA THR A 86 -5.25 8.16 13.82
C THR A 86 -4.61 8.45 15.18
N PHE A 87 -4.46 9.73 15.52
CA PHE A 87 -4.05 10.18 16.85
C PHE A 87 -5.16 11.08 17.42
N GLY A 88 -5.66 10.77 18.62
CA GLY A 88 -6.66 11.57 19.34
C GLY A 88 -7.91 10.79 19.80
N ARG A 89 -8.40 11.09 21.01
CA ARG A 89 -9.67 10.54 21.53
C ARG A 89 -10.82 11.23 20.79
N GLY A 90 -11.52 10.51 19.90
CA GLY A 90 -12.74 11.00 19.25
C GLY A 90 -12.85 10.77 17.74
N GLN A 91 -11.75 10.42 17.05
CA GLN A 91 -11.83 10.09 15.62
C GLN A 91 -12.21 8.62 15.42
N VAL A 92 -13.51 8.34 15.30
CA VAL A 92 -14.02 7.06 14.76
C VAL A 92 -13.70 7.01 13.27
N THR A 93 -12.46 6.68 12.94
CA THR A 93 -12.02 6.54 11.55
C THR A 93 -12.32 5.11 11.10
N SER A 94 -13.40 4.93 10.33
CA SER A 94 -13.72 3.65 9.69
C SER A 94 -12.51 3.15 8.87
N ALA A 95 -12.41 1.84 8.64
CA ALA A 95 -11.34 1.26 7.81
C ALA A 95 -11.22 1.95 6.43
N ARG A 96 -12.35 2.47 5.90
CA ARG A 96 -12.44 3.21 4.63
C ARG A 96 -11.61 4.50 4.58
N THR A 97 -11.28 5.07 5.73
CA THR A 97 -10.62 6.39 5.81
C THR A 97 -9.13 6.27 6.16
N ARG A 98 -8.64 5.08 6.52
CA ARG A 98 -7.23 4.87 6.90
C ARG A 98 -6.34 4.49 5.74
N TRP A 99 -6.87 3.80 4.73
CA TRP A 99 -6.10 3.30 3.59
C TRP A 99 -6.44 4.06 2.31
N ARG A 100 -5.42 4.41 1.52
CA ARG A 100 -5.60 5.09 0.23
C ARG A 100 -4.62 4.55 -0.82
N VAL A 101 -5.08 4.44 -2.06
CA VAL A 101 -4.19 4.33 -3.23
C VAL A 101 -3.70 5.73 -3.57
N PHE A 102 -2.39 5.96 -3.48
CA PHE A 102 -1.75 7.22 -3.85
C PHE A 102 -1.52 7.27 -5.35
N SER A 103 -0.90 6.23 -5.91
CA SER A 103 -0.63 6.10 -7.35
C SER A 103 -0.70 4.67 -7.80
N ILE A 104 -1.01 4.48 -9.08
CA ILE A 104 -0.96 3.19 -9.77
C ILE A 104 -0.07 3.31 -11.02
N GLU A 105 0.70 2.27 -11.28
CA GLU A 105 1.49 2.10 -12.50
C GLU A 105 1.43 0.64 -12.95
N GLU A 106 1.42 0.42 -14.25
CA GLU A 106 1.60 -0.90 -14.82
C GLU A 106 3.08 -1.28 -14.68
N GLN A 107 3.38 -2.45 -14.11
CA GLN A 107 4.74 -2.98 -14.25
C GLN A 107 4.87 -3.45 -15.70
N PRO A 108 5.95 -3.10 -16.43
CA PRO A 108 6.24 -3.82 -17.66
C PRO A 108 6.21 -5.32 -17.35
N GLU A 109 5.47 -6.09 -18.15
CA GLU A 109 5.68 -7.53 -18.23
C GLU A 109 7.19 -7.72 -18.30
N ASP A 110 7.76 -8.45 -17.34
CA ASP A 110 9.17 -8.81 -17.36
C ASP A 110 9.47 -9.33 -18.77
N GLU A 111 10.19 -8.55 -19.57
CA GLU A 111 10.71 -8.93 -20.89
C GLU A 111 11.85 -9.95 -20.72
N GLY A 112 11.65 -10.92 -19.82
CA GLY A 112 12.57 -11.99 -19.45
C GLY A 112 12.24 -13.33 -20.12
N THR A 113 11.07 -13.49 -20.74
CA THR A 113 10.67 -14.77 -21.39
C THR A 113 10.09 -14.55 -22.80
N ARG A 114 10.79 -13.77 -23.63
CA ARG A 114 10.66 -13.86 -25.10
C ARG A 114 12.00 -14.06 -25.79
N LYS A 115 12.90 -14.83 -25.17
CA LYS A 115 14.00 -15.47 -25.91
C LYS A 115 13.61 -16.93 -26.19
N GLY A 116 12.52 -17.10 -26.95
CA GLY A 116 12.40 -18.27 -27.79
C GLY A 116 13.49 -18.15 -28.84
N TRP A 117 14.61 -18.81 -28.61
CA TRP A 117 15.63 -19.00 -29.62
C TRP A 117 15.12 -20.09 -30.58
N PRO A 118 14.86 -19.80 -31.86
CA PRO A 118 14.65 -20.86 -32.83
C PRO A 118 16.04 -21.39 -33.23
N SER A 119 16.35 -22.60 -32.79
CA SER A 119 17.25 -23.50 -33.52
C SER A 119 16.30 -24.57 -34.07
N GLY A 120 16.02 -24.60 -35.37
CA GLY A 120 17.01 -24.73 -36.43
C GLY A 120 17.18 -26.21 -36.68
#